data_AF-A0A1V8V9U0-F1
#
_entry.id   AF-A0A1V8V9U0-F1
#
_cell.length_a   1.000
_cell.length_b   1.000
_cell.length_c   1.000
_cell.angle_alpha   90.00
_cell.angle_beta   90.00
_cell.angle_gamma   90.00
#
_symmetry.space_group_name_H-M   'P 1'
#
loop_
_entity.id
_entity.type
_entity.pdbx_description
1 polymer ?
#
loop_
_entity_poly.entity_id
_entity_poly.type
_entity_poly.pdbx_seq_one_letter_code
_entity_poly.pdbx_strand_id
1 'polypeptide(L)'
;MIERATKLKDAIELYQQHFRDDADSPTQDDCLTNDDRYELKLLLDLLAPLKRQSILVQHNRSGYGALHEALSTLDLLMTKLEVFRRIREHAPNDHLKASVYLGWKKLNKYYQLSDQTPAYRVAIMLHPHYKLNWFQKHWGEHHPEWINEAKKAVQQCFAAYEPRYQDLVTEPIVGDSDVKDLTKFERYNLITDDDALLNELERYLREPRALPRVDVLDWWRQHHI
;
A
#
# COMPACT_ATOMS: atom_id res chain seq x y z
N MET A 1 4.57 -11.85 22.82
CA MET A 1 4.94 -11.69 24.25
C MET A 1 4.16 -10.57 24.91
N ILE A 2 4.17 -9.33 24.39
CA ILE A 2 3.44 -8.19 24.99
C ILE A 2 1.92 -8.41 25.05
N GLU A 3 1.29 -8.93 23.98
CA GLU A 3 -0.14 -9.33 24.00
C GLU A 3 -0.48 -10.37 25.08
N ARG A 4 0.49 -11.21 25.46
CA ARG A 4 0.31 -12.22 26.49
C ARG A 4 0.50 -11.61 27.87
N ALA A 5 1.46 -10.69 28.02
CA ALA A 5 1.67 -9.92 29.23
C ALA A 5 0.44 -9.08 29.60
N THR A 6 -0.24 -8.46 28.63
CA THR A 6 -1.48 -7.72 28.88
C THR A 6 -2.65 -8.63 29.26
N LYS A 7 -2.74 -9.84 28.68
CA LYS A 7 -3.77 -10.84 29.05
C LYS A 7 -3.55 -11.46 30.42
N LEU A 8 -2.30 -11.61 30.84
CA LEU A 8 -1.92 -12.18 32.13
C LEU A 8 -1.72 -11.10 33.20
N LYS A 9 -2.18 -9.87 32.96
CA LYS A 9 -1.99 -8.72 33.86
C LYS A 9 -2.43 -9.05 35.29
N ASP A 10 -3.63 -9.59 35.44
CA ASP A 10 -4.21 -9.91 36.76
C ASP A 10 -3.45 -11.05 37.45
N ALA A 11 -2.99 -12.04 36.68
CA ALA A 11 -2.17 -13.13 37.20
C ALA A 11 -0.77 -12.67 37.65
N ILE A 12 -0.18 -11.72 36.91
CA ILE A 12 1.11 -11.10 37.26
C ILE A 12 0.95 -10.22 38.51
N GLU A 13 -0.15 -9.48 38.64
CA GLU A 13 -0.44 -8.70 39.85
C GLU A 13 -0.62 -9.59 41.08
N LEU A 14 -1.38 -10.68 40.95
CA LEU A 14 -1.57 -11.65 42.04
C LEU A 14 -0.23 -12.30 42.45
N TYR A 15 0.62 -12.65 41.49
CA TYR A 15 1.95 -13.17 41.76
C TYR A 15 2.82 -12.14 42.50
N GLN A 16 2.86 -10.89 42.02
CA GLN A 16 3.61 -9.80 42.65
C GLN A 16 3.11 -9.44 44.06
N GLN A 17 1.81 -9.63 44.34
CA GLN A 17 1.23 -9.42 45.67
C GLN A 17 1.57 -10.57 46.62
N HIS A 18 1.64 -11.81 46.12
CA HIS A 18 1.87 -13.00 46.94
C HIS A 18 3.33 -13.19 47.33
N PHE A 19 4.28 -12.88 46.44
CA PHE A 19 5.72 -13.09 46.67
C PHE A 19 6.45 -11.86 47.22
N ARG A 20 5.73 -10.85 47.73
CA ARG A 20 6.30 -9.64 48.36
C ARG A 20 6.80 -9.85 49.79
N ASP A 21 6.45 -10.98 50.41
CA ASP A 21 6.69 -11.25 51.84
C ASP A 21 7.85 -12.24 52.08
N ASP A 22 8.44 -12.83 51.03
CA ASP A 22 9.52 -13.83 51.14
C ASP A 22 10.92 -13.19 51.01
N ALA A 23 11.95 -13.83 51.57
CA ALA A 23 13.34 -13.33 51.54
C ALA A 23 13.96 -13.22 50.13
N ASP A 24 13.38 -13.92 49.14
CA ASP A 24 13.71 -13.83 47.70
C ASP A 24 12.74 -12.89 46.93
N SER A 25 12.13 -11.93 47.64
CA SER A 25 11.16 -11.00 47.05
C SER A 25 11.72 -10.27 45.82
N PRO A 26 10.93 -10.15 44.73
CA PRO A 26 11.30 -9.32 43.60
C PRO A 26 11.54 -7.88 44.08
N THR A 27 12.67 -7.30 43.68
CA THR A 27 13.04 -5.93 44.02
C THR A 27 11.96 -4.98 43.48
N GLN A 28 11.84 -3.75 44.01
CA GLN A 28 10.93 -2.75 43.43
C GLN A 28 11.16 -2.56 41.92
N ASP A 29 12.40 -2.73 41.46
CA ASP A 29 12.82 -2.68 40.05
C ASP A 29 12.32 -3.88 39.20
N ASP A 30 11.94 -5.00 39.82
CA ASP A 30 11.43 -6.20 39.13
C ASP A 30 9.89 -6.16 38.92
N CYS A 31 9.24 -5.11 39.45
CA CYS A 31 7.78 -4.94 39.36
C CYS A 31 7.40 -3.92 38.29
N LEU A 32 6.59 -4.34 37.31
CA LEU A 32 5.98 -3.45 36.32
C LEU A 32 5.13 -2.36 36.99
N THR A 33 5.56 -1.11 36.86
CA THR A 33 4.82 0.06 37.34
C THR A 33 3.58 0.32 36.47
N ASN A 34 2.68 1.20 36.94
CA ASN A 34 1.53 1.63 36.14
C ASN A 34 1.95 2.37 34.86
N ASP A 35 3.06 3.09 34.92
CA ASP A 35 3.62 3.81 33.78
C ASP A 35 4.20 2.84 32.73
N ASP A 36 4.94 1.82 33.17
CA ASP A 36 5.44 0.75 32.27
C ASP A 36 4.28 0.03 31.57
N ARG A 37 3.17 -0.19 32.30
CA ARG A 37 1.98 -0.85 31.75
C ARG A 37 1.27 0.02 30.72
N TYR A 38 1.21 1.33 30.93
CA TYR A 38 0.70 2.28 29.95
C TYR A 38 1.57 2.29 28.69
N GLU A 39 2.88 2.33 28.87
CA GLU A 39 3.86 2.26 27.80
C GLU A 39 3.75 0.96 26.98
N LEU A 40 3.63 -0.19 27.64
CA LEU A 40 3.45 -1.48 26.97
C LEU A 40 2.19 -1.51 26.11
N LYS A 41 1.11 -0.89 26.58
CA LYS A 41 -0.14 -0.76 25.81
C LYS A 41 0.06 0.12 24.58
N LEU A 42 0.73 1.26 24.74
CA LEU A 42 1.06 2.15 23.64
C LEU A 42 1.91 1.46 22.57
N LEU A 43 2.92 0.70 22.99
CA LEU A 43 3.78 -0.07 22.10
C LEU A 43 2.99 -1.21 21.43
N LEU A 44 2.06 -1.84 22.13
CA LEU A 44 1.17 -2.83 21.54
C LEU A 44 0.27 -2.22 20.45
N ASP A 45 -0.34 -1.07 20.71
CA ASP A 45 -1.19 -0.35 19.75
C ASP A 45 -0.39 0.07 18.51
N LEU A 46 0.89 0.40 18.67
CA LEU A 46 1.80 0.68 17.57
C LEU A 46 2.18 -0.58 16.77
N LEU A 47 2.48 -1.69 17.45
CA LEU A 47 2.93 -2.94 16.80
C LEU A 47 1.77 -3.74 16.18
N ALA A 48 0.54 -3.58 16.68
CA ALA A 48 -0.63 -4.28 16.17
C ALA A 48 -0.83 -4.12 14.65
N PRO A 49 -0.83 -2.90 14.06
CA PRO A 49 -0.92 -2.75 12.61
C PRO A 49 0.28 -3.36 11.88
N LEU A 50 1.51 -3.23 12.41
CA LEU A 50 2.71 -3.82 11.80
C LEU A 50 2.62 -5.36 11.70
N LYS A 51 2.19 -6.00 12.79
CA LYS A 51 1.97 -7.45 12.82
C LYS A 51 0.87 -7.87 11.85
N ARG A 52 -0.28 -7.18 11.87
CA ARG A 52 -1.39 -7.52 10.98
C ARG A 52 -0.99 -7.41 9.51
N GLN A 53 -0.34 -6.30 9.15
CA GLN A 53 0.07 -6.04 7.78
C GLN A 53 1.16 -7.00 7.29
N SER A 54 2.16 -7.32 8.13
CA SER A 54 3.18 -8.31 7.76
C SER A 54 2.60 -9.70 7.51
N ILE A 55 1.61 -10.13 8.30
CA ILE A 55 0.90 -11.40 8.06
C ILE A 55 0.14 -11.36 6.73
N LEU A 56 -0.55 -10.27 6.42
CA LEU A 56 -1.31 -10.13 5.17
C LEU A 56 -0.39 -10.18 3.94
N VAL A 57 0.69 -9.40 3.94
CA VAL A 57 1.62 -9.34 2.81
C VAL A 57 2.40 -10.64 2.62
N GLN A 58 2.63 -11.42 3.68
CA GLN A 58 3.29 -12.73 3.60
C GLN A 58 2.37 -13.85 3.08
N HIS A 59 1.05 -13.62 3.04
CA HIS A 59 0.08 -14.69 2.83
C HIS A 59 -0.19 -14.97 1.34
N ASN A 60 0.64 -15.80 0.72
CA ASN A 60 0.53 -16.20 -0.70
C ASN A 60 -0.72 -17.05 -1.08
N ARG A 61 -1.70 -17.22 -0.20
CA ARG A 61 -2.84 -18.15 -0.41
C ARG A 61 -4.23 -17.50 -0.44
N SER A 62 -4.35 -16.20 -0.18
CA SER A 62 -5.67 -15.55 -0.01
C SER A 62 -5.92 -14.37 -0.96
N GLY A 63 -5.16 -14.24 -2.05
CA GLY A 63 -5.21 -13.07 -2.92
C GLY A 63 -4.51 -11.84 -2.33
N TYR A 64 -3.78 -12.01 -1.23
CA TYR A 64 -2.97 -10.99 -0.58
C TYR A 64 -1.46 -11.23 -0.84
N GLY A 65 -0.63 -10.21 -0.70
CA GLY A 65 0.80 -10.22 -1.01
C GLY A 65 1.14 -9.78 -2.44
N ALA A 66 0.17 -9.22 -3.16
CA ALA A 66 0.43 -8.64 -4.47
C ALA A 66 1.25 -7.34 -4.36
N LEU A 67 1.96 -7.00 -5.43
CA LEU A 67 2.89 -5.86 -5.44
C LEU A 67 2.19 -4.52 -5.10
N HIS A 68 0.93 -4.35 -5.50
CA HIS A 68 0.12 -3.18 -5.18
C HIS A 68 -0.23 -3.07 -3.68
N GLU A 69 -0.31 -4.20 -2.97
CA GLU A 69 -0.56 -4.21 -1.54
C GLU A 69 0.70 -3.87 -0.76
N ALA A 70 1.87 -4.27 -1.23
CA ALA A 70 3.14 -3.95 -0.56
C ALA A 70 3.33 -2.43 -0.39
N LEU A 71 3.15 -1.65 -1.46
CA LEU A 71 3.25 -0.19 -1.40
C LEU A 71 2.12 0.42 -0.56
N SER A 72 0.88 -0.08 -0.72
CA SER A 72 -0.27 0.38 0.09
C SER A 72 -0.08 0.12 1.59
N THR A 73 0.50 -1.02 1.94
CA THR A 73 0.83 -1.41 3.30
C THR A 73 1.93 -0.51 3.87
N LEU A 74 2.99 -0.23 3.10
CA LEU A 74 4.05 0.68 3.52
C LEU A 74 3.50 2.09 3.80
N ASP A 75 2.65 2.62 2.93
CA ASP A 75 1.98 3.92 3.08
C ASP A 75 1.10 3.96 4.35
N LEU A 76 0.29 2.92 4.58
CA LEU A 76 -0.55 2.80 5.78
C LEU A 76 0.30 2.78 7.06
N LEU A 77 1.37 1.98 7.08
CA LEU A 77 2.25 1.85 8.24
C LEU A 77 3.02 3.15 8.50
N MET A 78 3.44 3.84 7.44
CA MET A 78 4.07 5.16 7.53
C MET A 78 3.13 6.17 8.17
N THR A 79 1.90 6.28 7.65
CA THR A 79 0.87 7.18 8.17
C THR A 79 0.61 6.93 9.66
N LYS A 80 0.52 5.66 10.09
CA LYS A 80 0.35 5.33 11.51
C LYS A 80 1.54 5.76 12.35
N LEU A 81 2.77 5.49 11.92
CA LEU A 81 3.97 5.91 12.65
C LEU A 81 4.09 7.43 12.74
N GLU A 82 3.70 8.17 11.71
CA GLU A 82 3.70 9.63 11.73
C GLU A 82 2.70 10.20 12.73
N VAL A 83 1.49 9.62 12.80
CA VAL A 83 0.51 9.99 13.84
C VAL A 83 1.10 9.75 15.23
N PHE A 84 1.68 8.57 15.49
CA PHE A 84 2.32 8.28 16.77
C PHE A 84 3.50 9.23 17.08
N ARG A 85 4.30 9.57 16.07
CA ARG A 85 5.41 10.51 16.20
C ARG A 85 4.92 11.92 16.55
N ARG A 86 3.86 12.41 15.90
CA ARG A 86 3.23 13.71 16.18
C ARG A 86 2.66 13.77 17.60
N ILE A 87 1.94 12.72 18.03
CA ILE A 87 1.37 12.65 19.39
C ILE A 87 2.48 12.76 20.46
N ARG A 88 3.67 12.19 20.20
CA ARG A 88 4.79 12.16 21.15
C ARG A 88 5.90 13.17 20.86
N GLU A 89 5.64 14.15 20.00
CA GLU A 89 6.65 15.15 19.64
C GLU A 89 7.11 15.96 20.87
N HIS A 90 6.15 16.34 21.70
CA HIS A 90 6.34 17.11 22.94
C HIS A 90 6.56 16.23 24.18
N ALA A 91 6.53 14.90 24.03
CA ALA A 91 6.82 14.00 25.14
C ALA A 91 8.33 14.08 25.50
N PRO A 92 8.68 13.80 26.77
CA PRO A 92 10.08 13.68 27.19
C PRO A 92 10.84 12.68 26.30
N ASN A 93 12.15 12.88 26.20
CA ASN A 93 13.01 12.05 25.37
C ASN A 93 13.19 10.67 26.01
N ASP A 94 12.21 9.81 25.80
CA ASP A 94 12.21 8.44 26.31
C ASP A 94 12.58 7.43 25.23
N HIS A 95 12.94 6.23 25.66
CA HIS A 95 13.26 5.09 24.82
C HIS A 95 12.17 4.76 23.78
N LEU A 96 10.89 4.98 24.08
CA LEU A 96 9.81 4.87 23.09
C LEU A 96 9.92 5.88 21.96
N LYS A 97 10.33 7.12 22.24
CA LYS A 97 10.41 8.18 21.24
C LYS A 97 11.52 7.85 20.25
N ALA A 98 12.65 7.39 20.78
CA ALA A 98 13.75 6.85 19.98
C ALA A 98 13.31 5.62 19.16
N SER A 99 12.56 4.69 19.76
CA SER A 99 12.08 3.47 19.08
C SER A 99 11.12 3.79 17.92
N VAL A 100 10.16 4.69 18.12
CA VAL A 100 9.25 5.17 17.05
C VAL A 100 10.03 5.85 15.93
N TYR A 101 10.99 6.70 16.27
CA TYR A 101 11.83 7.38 15.28
C TYR A 101 12.67 6.40 14.45
N LEU A 102 13.28 5.39 15.10
CA LEU A 102 14.03 4.34 14.41
C LEU A 102 13.12 3.48 13.52
N GLY A 103 11.92 3.15 13.99
CA GLY A 103 10.90 2.46 13.21
C GLY A 103 10.49 3.25 11.97
N TRP A 104 10.21 4.55 12.14
CA TRP A 104 9.89 5.47 11.05
C TRP A 104 11.04 5.57 10.05
N LYS A 105 12.28 5.75 10.53
CA LYS A 105 13.49 5.80 9.67
C LYS A 105 13.65 4.53 8.86
N LYS A 106 13.37 3.36 9.45
CA LYS A 106 13.46 2.07 8.77
C LYS A 106 12.36 1.93 7.71
N LEU A 107 11.10 2.28 8.01
CA LEU A 107 10.04 2.26 7.00
C LEU A 107 10.32 3.27 5.87
N ASN A 108 10.84 4.45 6.20
CA ASN A 108 11.12 5.48 5.20
C ASN A 108 12.19 5.02 4.21
N LYS A 109 13.21 4.31 4.71
CA LYS A 109 14.19 3.65 3.84
C LYS A 109 13.54 2.69 2.85
N TYR A 110 12.61 1.84 3.29
CA TYR A 110 11.93 0.90 2.38
C TYR A 110 10.96 1.59 1.43
N TYR A 111 10.31 2.65 1.89
CA TYR A 111 9.45 3.48 1.05
C TYR A 111 10.27 4.12 -0.08
N GLN A 112 11.43 4.71 0.23
CA GLN A 112 12.36 5.25 -0.77
C GLN A 112 12.92 4.19 -1.73
N LEU A 113 13.17 2.96 -1.24
CA LEU A 113 13.58 1.85 -2.11
C LEU A 113 12.46 1.44 -3.07
N SER A 114 11.19 1.60 -2.68
CA SER A 114 10.06 1.31 -3.58
C SER A 114 10.01 2.28 -4.77
N ASP A 115 10.51 3.50 -4.61
CA ASP A 115 10.61 4.48 -5.71
C ASP A 115 11.69 4.10 -6.73
N GLN A 116 12.68 3.29 -6.37
CA GLN A 116 13.73 2.85 -7.30
C GLN A 116 13.20 1.91 -8.39
N THR A 117 12.07 1.23 -8.15
CA THR A 117 11.48 0.30 -9.10
C THR A 117 10.09 0.77 -9.49
N PRO A 118 9.84 1.11 -10.77
CA PRO A 118 8.53 1.62 -11.20
C PRO A 118 7.40 0.59 -11.05
N ALA A 119 7.73 -0.70 -10.90
CA ALA A 119 6.79 -1.80 -10.76
C ALA A 119 5.76 -1.59 -9.64
N TYR A 120 6.14 -1.00 -8.49
CA TYR A 120 5.18 -0.71 -7.41
C TYR A 120 4.11 0.30 -7.83
N ARG A 121 4.53 1.38 -8.52
CA ARG A 121 3.63 2.43 -9.02
C ARG A 121 2.75 1.89 -10.15
N VAL A 122 3.34 1.09 -11.05
CA VAL A 122 2.61 0.40 -12.13
C VAL A 122 1.56 -0.54 -11.57
N ALA A 123 1.89 -1.35 -10.56
CA ALA A 123 0.95 -2.30 -9.96
C ALA A 123 -0.27 -1.61 -9.33
N ILE A 124 -0.07 -0.48 -8.65
CA ILE A 124 -1.20 0.32 -8.12
C ILE A 124 -2.04 0.90 -9.26
N MET A 125 -1.40 1.42 -10.32
CA MET A 125 -2.10 2.03 -11.45
C MET A 125 -2.94 1.01 -12.23
N LEU A 126 -2.40 -0.20 -12.42
CA LEU A 126 -3.08 -1.33 -13.08
C LEU A 126 -4.12 -2.02 -12.20
N HIS A 127 -4.27 -1.61 -10.94
CA HIS A 127 -5.34 -2.13 -10.10
C HIS A 127 -6.68 -1.46 -10.45
N PRO A 128 -7.72 -2.21 -10.84
CA PRO A 128 -8.94 -1.68 -11.45
C PRO A 128 -9.78 -0.80 -10.51
N HIS A 129 -9.67 -1.01 -9.19
CA HIS A 129 -10.27 -0.14 -8.18
C HIS A 129 -9.43 1.10 -7.80
N TYR A 130 -8.10 1.00 -7.78
CA TYR A 130 -7.22 2.06 -7.27
C TYR A 130 -6.95 3.11 -8.33
N LYS A 131 -6.42 2.69 -9.50
CA LYS A 131 -6.01 3.55 -10.61
C LYS A 131 -5.28 4.81 -10.11
N LEU A 132 -5.51 5.95 -10.76
CA LEU A 132 -4.92 7.24 -10.38
C LEU A 132 -5.47 7.77 -9.02
N ASN A 133 -6.70 7.42 -8.67
CA ASN A 133 -7.37 7.93 -7.47
C ASN A 133 -6.67 7.53 -6.17
N TRP A 134 -5.99 6.38 -6.14
CA TRP A 134 -5.19 6.00 -4.98
C TRP A 134 -4.07 7.01 -4.73
N PHE A 135 -3.31 7.39 -5.76
CA PHE A 135 -2.25 8.40 -5.64
C PHE A 135 -2.81 9.76 -5.25
N GLN A 136 -3.95 10.16 -5.80
CA GLN A 136 -4.61 11.42 -5.41
C GLN A 136 -5.03 11.43 -3.94
N LYS A 137 -5.53 10.31 -3.42
CA LYS A 137 -5.95 10.19 -2.03
C LYS A 137 -4.78 10.20 -1.05
N HIS A 138 -3.70 9.49 -1.39
CA HIS A 138 -2.58 9.26 -0.47
C HIS A 138 -1.48 10.33 -0.60
N TRP A 139 -1.23 10.85 -1.80
CA TRP A 139 -0.16 11.81 -2.07
C TRP A 139 -0.66 13.21 -2.47
N GLY A 140 -1.95 13.38 -2.78
CA GLY A 140 -2.47 14.63 -3.35
C GLY A 140 -2.30 15.86 -2.46
N GLU A 141 -2.37 15.70 -1.15
CA GLU A 141 -2.25 16.82 -0.20
C GLU A 141 -0.81 17.26 0.03
N HIS A 142 0.14 16.32 0.03
CA HIS A 142 1.51 16.58 0.48
C HIS A 142 2.56 16.47 -0.62
N HIS A 143 2.29 15.69 -1.68
CA HIS A 143 3.26 15.34 -2.73
C HIS A 143 2.63 15.24 -4.14
N PRO A 144 2.04 16.33 -4.67
CA PRO A 144 1.45 16.34 -6.01
C PRO A 144 2.48 16.01 -7.11
N GLU A 145 3.75 16.32 -6.90
CA GLU A 145 4.85 16.00 -7.80
C GLU A 145 5.03 14.49 -7.99
N TRP A 146 4.86 13.68 -6.93
CA TRP A 146 4.99 12.22 -7.00
C TRP A 146 3.91 11.58 -7.85
N ILE A 147 2.71 12.19 -7.91
CA ILE A 147 1.62 11.72 -8.78
C ILE A 147 2.05 11.84 -10.25
N ASN A 148 2.67 12.96 -10.62
CA ASN A 148 3.14 13.18 -11.98
C ASN A 148 4.30 12.24 -12.34
N GLU A 149 5.21 12.00 -11.39
CA GLU A 149 6.28 11.02 -11.58
C GLU A 149 5.74 9.59 -11.73
N ALA A 150 4.72 9.21 -10.95
CA ALA A 150 4.09 7.92 -11.08
C ALA A 150 3.44 7.76 -12.46
N LYS A 151 2.69 8.76 -12.95
CA LYS A 151 2.13 8.73 -14.31
C LYS A 151 3.21 8.54 -15.37
N LYS A 152 4.28 9.32 -15.30
CA LYS A 152 5.42 9.22 -16.23
C LYS A 152 6.06 7.83 -16.18
N ALA A 153 6.29 7.29 -14.99
CA ALA A 153 6.88 5.97 -14.81
C ALA A 153 6.00 4.86 -15.43
N VAL A 154 4.68 4.93 -15.26
CA VAL A 154 3.76 3.97 -15.88
C VAL A 154 3.74 4.10 -17.39
N GLN A 155 3.66 5.32 -17.92
CA GLN A 155 3.70 5.57 -19.37
C GLN A 155 5.00 5.07 -20.00
N GLN A 156 6.15 5.30 -19.36
CA GLN A 156 7.45 4.80 -19.83
C GLN A 156 7.52 3.27 -19.80
N CYS A 157 7.02 2.63 -18.73
CA CYS A 157 6.97 1.16 -18.66
C CYS A 157 6.07 0.58 -19.74
N PHE A 158 4.92 1.20 -20.00
CA PHE A 158 3.99 0.76 -21.03
C PHE A 158 4.56 0.95 -22.43
N ALA A 159 5.15 2.11 -22.74
CA ALA A 159 5.79 2.36 -24.03
C ALA A 159 6.97 1.41 -24.31
N ALA A 160 7.67 0.93 -23.27
CA ALA A 160 8.71 -0.09 -23.42
C ALA A 160 8.14 -1.51 -23.65
N TYR A 161 6.89 -1.74 -23.24
CA TYR A 161 6.18 -3.02 -23.37
C TYR A 161 5.44 -3.14 -24.71
N GLU A 162 4.77 -2.08 -25.15
CA GLU A 162 3.97 -2.00 -26.39
C GLU A 162 4.63 -2.64 -27.64
N PRO A 163 5.87 -2.27 -28.03
CA PRO A 163 6.49 -2.88 -29.22
C PRO A 163 6.76 -4.37 -29.05
N ARG A 164 7.08 -4.82 -27.82
CA ARG A 164 7.32 -6.25 -27.54
C ARG A 164 6.05 -7.08 -27.64
N TYR A 165 4.90 -6.47 -27.36
CA TYR A 165 3.60 -7.13 -27.50
C TYR A 165 3.15 -7.19 -28.96
N GLN A 166 3.38 -6.14 -29.74
CA GLN A 166 3.12 -6.14 -31.19
C GLN A 166 3.94 -7.22 -31.92
N ASP A 167 5.18 -7.49 -31.50
CA ASP A 167 5.99 -8.58 -32.03
C ASP A 167 5.44 -9.99 -31.70
N LEU A 168 4.66 -10.12 -30.61
CA LEU A 168 4.08 -11.38 -30.15
C LEU A 168 2.69 -11.65 -30.73
N VAL A 169 1.93 -10.59 -31.04
CA VAL A 169 0.59 -10.69 -31.64
C VAL A 169 0.70 -10.47 -33.14
N THR A 170 1.05 -11.54 -33.86
CA THR A 170 0.89 -11.60 -35.33
C THR A 170 -0.55 -11.97 -35.69
N GLU A 171 -1.55 -11.30 -35.11
CA GLU A 171 -2.92 -11.39 -35.64
C GLU A 171 -3.23 -10.12 -36.43
N PRO A 172 -3.82 -10.25 -37.63
CA PRO A 172 -4.14 -9.09 -38.44
C PRO A 172 -5.15 -8.26 -37.66
N ILE A 173 -4.82 -6.99 -37.40
CA ILE A 173 -5.75 -6.01 -36.87
C ILE A 173 -6.94 -5.96 -37.85
N VAL A 174 -8.02 -6.68 -37.54
CA VAL A 174 -9.29 -6.63 -38.25
C VAL A 174 -9.93 -5.28 -37.92
N GLY A 175 -9.44 -4.23 -38.57
CA GLY A 175 -9.89 -2.86 -38.33
C GLY A 175 -9.49 -1.86 -39.42
N ASP A 176 -8.46 -2.17 -40.21
CA ASP A 176 -7.97 -1.25 -41.26
C ASP A 176 -8.62 -1.47 -42.65
N SER A 177 -9.52 -2.47 -42.78
CA SER A 177 -10.22 -2.74 -44.05
C SER A 177 -11.52 -1.95 -44.21
N ASP A 178 -12.30 -1.75 -43.14
CA ASP A 178 -13.63 -1.10 -43.22
C ASP A 178 -13.57 0.43 -43.37
N VAL A 179 -12.47 1.06 -42.94
CA VAL A 179 -12.33 2.53 -43.01
C VAL A 179 -11.93 3.00 -44.42
N LYS A 180 -11.33 2.11 -45.24
CA LYS A 180 -10.84 2.46 -46.57
C LYS A 180 -11.95 2.59 -47.61
N ASP A 181 -13.06 1.88 -47.44
CA ASP A 181 -14.22 1.88 -48.36
C ASP A 181 -15.27 2.98 -48.05
N LEU A 182 -15.06 3.82 -47.03
CA LEU A 182 -15.98 4.91 -46.69
C LEU A 182 -16.03 5.98 -47.80
N THR A 183 -17.25 6.35 -48.20
CA THR A 183 -17.52 7.45 -49.14
C THR A 183 -17.17 8.81 -48.53
N LYS A 184 -17.05 9.85 -49.39
CA LYS A 184 -16.69 11.21 -48.97
C LYS A 184 -17.68 11.81 -47.94
N PHE A 185 -18.96 11.41 -48.01
CA PHE A 185 -20.00 11.84 -47.07
C PHE A 185 -19.90 11.11 -45.73
N GLU A 186 -19.63 9.81 -45.72
CA GLU A 186 -19.45 9.03 -44.49
C GLU A 186 -18.19 9.48 -43.74
N ARG A 187 -17.10 9.78 -44.45
CA ARG A 187 -15.89 10.38 -43.84
C ARG A 187 -16.13 11.74 -43.21
N TYR A 188 -17.01 12.55 -43.79
CA TYR A 188 -17.36 13.87 -43.23
C TYR A 188 -18.17 13.74 -41.92
N ASN A 189 -19.03 12.72 -41.84
CA ASN A 189 -19.84 12.43 -40.65
C ASN A 189 -19.18 11.42 -39.70
N LEU A 190 -17.96 10.96 -39.99
CA LEU A 190 -17.23 10.03 -39.16
C LEU A 190 -16.80 10.76 -37.88
N ILE A 191 -17.60 10.59 -36.83
CA ILE A 191 -17.20 10.97 -35.49
C ILE A 191 -16.25 9.86 -35.04
N THR A 192 -14.96 10.14 -35.11
CA THR A 192 -13.99 9.33 -34.38
C THR A 192 -14.17 9.71 -32.92
N ASP A 193 -14.64 8.77 -32.10
CA ASP A 193 -14.59 8.95 -30.66
C ASP A 193 -13.12 9.25 -30.31
N ASP A 194 -12.87 10.29 -29.51
CA ASP A 194 -11.52 10.70 -29.07
C ASP A 194 -10.71 9.52 -28.47
N ASP A 195 -11.43 8.49 -28.01
CA ASP A 195 -10.87 7.25 -27.47
C ASP A 195 -10.19 6.35 -28.51
N ALA A 196 -10.45 6.51 -29.82
CA ALA A 196 -9.81 5.74 -30.89
C ALA A 196 -8.33 6.10 -31.10
N LEU A 197 -7.88 7.27 -30.62
CA LEU A 197 -6.49 7.73 -30.66
C LEU A 197 -5.72 7.42 -29.37
N LEU A 198 -6.40 6.94 -28.33
CA LEU A 198 -5.76 6.60 -27.06
C LEU A 198 -5.07 5.25 -27.15
N ASN A 199 -3.89 5.16 -26.55
CA ASN A 199 -3.29 3.86 -26.29
C ASN A 199 -4.14 3.07 -25.27
N GLU A 200 -3.97 1.74 -25.26
CA GLU A 200 -4.73 0.82 -24.41
C GLU A 200 -4.67 1.23 -22.92
N LEU A 201 -3.50 1.67 -22.46
CA LEU A 201 -3.32 2.17 -21.10
C LEU A 201 -4.20 3.40 -20.81
N GLU A 202 -4.23 4.39 -21.71
CA GLU A 202 -5.03 5.60 -21.54
C GLU A 202 -6.52 5.32 -21.56
N ARG A 203 -6.97 4.42 -22.44
CA ARG A 203 -8.35 3.94 -22.45
C ARG A 203 -8.72 3.28 -21.13
N TYR A 204 -7.90 2.34 -20.65
CA TYR A 204 -8.10 1.69 -19.35
C TYR A 204 -8.13 2.71 -18.19
N LEU A 205 -7.29 3.75 -18.22
CA LEU A 205 -7.28 4.77 -17.17
C LEU A 205 -8.55 5.65 -17.16
N ARG A 206 -9.23 5.80 -18.31
CA ARG A 206 -10.52 6.51 -18.41
C ARG A 206 -11.72 5.67 -17.99
N GLU A 207 -11.63 4.34 -18.12
CA GLU A 207 -12.71 3.43 -17.73
C GLU A 207 -13.11 3.62 -16.25
N PRO A 208 -14.40 3.41 -15.92
CA PRO A 208 -14.88 3.47 -14.54
C PRO A 208 -14.09 2.50 -13.66
N ARG A 209 -13.94 2.88 -12.38
CA ARG A 209 -13.25 2.03 -11.40
C ARG A 209 -14.11 0.82 -11.06
N ALA A 210 -13.47 -0.33 -10.92
CA ALA A 210 -14.14 -1.54 -10.45
C ALA A 210 -14.61 -1.38 -8.98
N LEU A 211 -15.50 -2.27 -8.56
CA LEU A 211 -15.97 -2.32 -7.18
C LEU A 211 -14.81 -2.63 -6.20
N PRO A 212 -14.94 -2.26 -4.90
CA PRO A 212 -13.95 -2.62 -3.90
C PRO A 212 -13.82 -4.15 -3.73
N ARG A 213 -12.62 -4.64 -3.40
CA ARG A 213 -12.31 -6.07 -3.11
C ARG A 213 -12.52 -7.05 -4.28
N VAL A 214 -12.51 -6.56 -5.51
CA VAL A 214 -12.49 -7.43 -6.68
C VAL A 214 -11.12 -8.11 -6.77
N ASP A 215 -11.11 -9.41 -7.10
CA ASP A 215 -9.86 -10.10 -7.47
C ASP A 215 -9.36 -9.48 -8.78
N VAL A 216 -8.19 -8.84 -8.69
CA VAL A 216 -7.59 -8.09 -9.80
C VAL A 216 -7.40 -8.99 -11.02
N LEU A 217 -6.94 -10.23 -10.82
CA LEU A 217 -6.63 -11.13 -11.92
C LEU A 217 -7.90 -11.62 -12.62
N ASP A 218 -8.93 -11.95 -11.84
CA ASP A 218 -10.21 -12.37 -12.42
C ASP A 218 -10.91 -11.22 -13.14
N TRP A 219 -10.77 -9.98 -12.65
CA TRP A 219 -11.30 -8.81 -13.33
C TRP A 219 -10.65 -8.59 -14.69
N TRP A 220 -9.32 -8.64 -14.76
CA TRP A 220 -8.58 -8.49 -16.01
C TRP A 220 -8.96 -9.58 -17.03
N ARG A 221 -9.13 -10.84 -16.58
CA ARG A 221 -9.59 -11.94 -17.45
C ARG A 221 -10.99 -11.76 -18.02
N GLN A 222 -11.87 -11.01 -17.35
CA GLN A 222 -13.25 -10.83 -17.80
C GLN A 222 -13.43 -9.61 -18.72
N HIS A 223 -12.52 -8.64 -18.66
CA HIS A 223 -12.69 -7.34 -19.32
C HIS A 223 -11.72 -7.11 -20.49
N HIS A 224 -10.54 -7.76 -20.50
CA HIS A 224 -9.44 -7.38 -21.40
C HIS A 224 -8.57 -8.57 -21.90
N ILE A 225 -8.98 -9.83 -21.68
CA ILE A 225 -8.35 -11.05 -22.22
C ILE A 225 -9.43 -11.88 -22.92
#